data_AF-A0A379WWF2-F1
#
_entry.id   AF-A0A379WWF2-F1
#
_cell.length_a   1.000
_cell.length_b   1.000
_cell.length_c   1.000
_cell.angle_alpha   90.00
_cell.angle_beta   90.00
_cell.angle_gamma   90.00
#
_symmetry.space_group_name_H-M   'P 1'
#
loop_
_entity.id
_entity.type
_entity.pdbx_description
1 polymer ?
#
loop_
_entity_poly.entity_id
_entity_poly.type
_entity_poly.pdbx_seq_one_letter_code
_entity_poly.pdbx_strand_id
1 'polypeptide(L)' 'MKQTVAAFIAKTLEQAGVKRIWGVTGDSLNGPER' A
#
# COMPACT_ATOMS: atom_id res chain seq x y z
N MET A 1 2.87 -1.43 -15.96
CA MET A 1 1.97 -0.97 -14.87
C MET A 1 2.50 0.36 -14.36
N LYS A 2 1.65 1.39 -14.19
CA LYS A 2 2.09 2.66 -13.57
C LYS A 2 2.25 2.43 -12.06
N GLN A 3 3.33 2.95 -11.49
CA GLN A 3 3.56 2.90 -10.05
C GLN A 3 2.57 3.83 -9.34
N THR A 4 1.77 3.28 -8.42
CA THR A 4 0.88 4.06 -7.56
C THR A 4 1.63 4.51 -6.29
N VAL A 5 1.11 5.54 -5.61
CA VAL A 5 1.64 5.94 -4.30
C VAL A 5 1.54 4.79 -3.30
N ALA A 6 0.43 4.05 -3.30
CA ALA A 6 0.26 2.86 -2.46
C ALA A 6 1.35 1.80 -2.73
N ALA A 7 1.65 1.53 -4.00
CA ALA A 7 2.70 0.58 -4.38
C ALA A 7 4.10 1.06 -4.00
N PHE A 8 4.37 2.37 -4.12
CA PHE A 8 5.63 2.96 -3.65
C PHE A 8 5.81 2.77 -2.13
N ILE A 9 4.79 3.12 -1.34
CA ILE A 9 4.82 2.96 0.11
C ILE A 9 5.01 1.49 0.50
N ALA A 10 4.27 0.56 -0.11
CA ALA A 10 4.40 -0.87 0.15
C ALA A 10 5.83 -1.36 -0.11
N LYS A 11 6.45 -0.94 -1.22
CA LYS A 11 7.83 -1.30 -1.57
C LYS A 11 8.85 -0.71 -0.61
N THR A 12 8.66 0.53 -0.17
CA THR A 12 9.54 1.15 0.83
C THR A 12 9.46 0.42 2.17
N LEU A 13 8.26 0.02 2.61
CA LEU A 13 8.07 -0.74 3.85
C LEU A 13 8.73 -2.13 3.76
N GLU A 14 8.60 -2.79 2.61
CA GLU A 14 9.29 -4.06 2.34
C GLU A 14 10.81 -3.90 2.44
N GLN A 15 11.38 -2.86 1.80
CA GLN A 15 12.82 -2.57 1.85
C GLN A 15 13.31 -2.24 3.26
N ALA A 16 12.48 -1.64 4.10
CA ALA A 16 12.76 -1.39 5.50
C ALA A 16 12.65 -2.64 6.39
N GLY A 17 12.27 -3.80 5.84
CA GLY A 17 12.14 -5.06 6.57
C GLY A 17 10.83 -5.21 7.35
N VAL A 18 9.79 -4.43 7.03
CA VAL A 18 8.47 -4.57 7.64
C VAL A 18 7.83 -5.88 7.20
N LYS A 19 7.50 -6.74 8.16
CA LYS A 19 6.95 -8.09 7.89
C LYS A 19 5.42 -8.15 7.93
N ARG A 20 4.77 -7.16 8.56
CA ARG A 20 3.31 -7.11 8.70
C ARG A 20 2.84 -5.68 8.94
N ILE A 21 1.69 -5.34 8.36
CA ILE A 21 0.96 -4.10 8.59
C ILE A 21 -0.35 -4.47 9.30
N TRP A 22 -0.68 -3.76 10.38
CA TRP A 22 -1.94 -3.91 11.10
C TRP A 22 -2.80 -2.66 10.88
N GLY A 23 -4.09 -2.85 10.63
CA GLY A 23 -5.02 -1.75 10.41
C GLY A 23 -6.45 -2.25 10.26
N VAL A 24 -7.38 -1.31 10.20
CA VAL A 24 -8.80 -1.57 9.90
C VAL A 24 -9.03 -1.26 8.42
N THR A 25 -9.74 -2.12 7.72
CA THR A 25 -9.98 -1.98 6.29
C THR A 25 -11.14 -1.02 5.99
N GLY A 26 -11.08 -0.37 4.83
CA GLY A 26 -12.13 0.50 4.31
C GLY A 26 -11.85 0.85 2.84
N ASP A 27 -12.89 1.28 2.12
CA ASP A 27 -12.82 1.51 0.66
C ASP A 27 -11.77 2.55 0.27
N SER A 28 -11.51 3.53 1.15
CA SER A 28 -10.47 4.55 0.99
C SER A 28 -9.05 3.99 0.82
N LEU A 29 -8.82 2.70 1.12
CA LEU A 29 -7.53 2.02 0.96
C LEU A 29 -7.32 1.41 -0.44
N ASN A 30 -8.38 1.25 -1.25
CA ASN A 30 -8.30 0.58 -2.55
C ASN A 30 -7.99 1.53 -3.72
N GLY A 31 -8.13 2.84 -3.49
CA GLY A 31 -8.11 3.84 -4.55
C GLY A 31 -9.42 3.82 -5.37
N PRO A 32 -9.65 4.85 -6.20
CA PRO A 32 -10.88 4.94 -6.99
C PRO A 32 -10.91 3.86 -8.08
N GLU A 33 -12.03 3.14 -8.17
CA GLU A 33 -12.33 2.27 -9.31
C GLU A 33 -12.54 3.17 -10.54
N ARG A 34 -11.68 3.04 -11.55
CA ARG A 34 -11.79 3.74 -12.84
C ARG A 34 -11.69 2.76 -13.97
#